data_AF-A0A0Q7WHW6-F1
#
_entry.id   AF-A0A0Q7WHW6-F1
#
_cell.length_a   1.000
_cell.length_b   1.000
_cell.length_c   1.000
_cell.angle_alpha   90.00
_cell.angle_beta   90.00
_cell.angle_gamma   90.00
#
_symmetry.space_group_name_H-M   'P 1'
#
loop_
_entity.id
_entity.type
_entity.pdbx_description
1 polymer ?
#
loop_
_entity_poly.entity_id
_entity_poly.type
_entity_poly.pdbx_seq_one_letter_code
_entity_poly.pdbx_strand_id
1 'polypeptide(L)'
;MKTVLFTVCLSLVAVQAHAISRYNPTQMSCDRVQSTVDRQGAVILRYTSPRSGVPLYDRYVRDSRFCPNGQIRNQVFVPSADIKSCPVYNCKEQERDRRFPWLLDD
;
A
#
# COMPACT_ATOMS: atom_id res chain seq x y z
N MET A 1 49.24 6.70 18.51
CA MET A 1 48.15 7.57 18.04
C MET A 1 47.75 7.19 16.61
N LYS A 2 46.93 6.15 16.40
CA LYS A 2 46.49 5.77 15.03
C LYS A 2 45.38 4.71 14.93
N THR A 3 44.54 4.51 15.94
CA THR A 3 43.58 3.38 15.92
C THR A 3 42.16 3.71 16.36
N VAL A 4 41.79 4.99 16.50
CA VAL A 4 40.46 5.37 17.02
C VAL A 4 39.52 5.96 15.95
N LEU A 5 39.94 6.00 14.68
CA LEU A 5 39.17 6.69 13.61
C LEU A 5 38.22 5.79 12.81
N PHE A 6 38.07 4.50 13.15
CA PHE A 6 37.29 3.55 12.34
C PHE A 6 35.87 3.23 12.85
N THR A 7 35.35 3.96 13.84
CA THR A 7 34.09 3.58 14.53
C THR A 7 32.92 4.56 14.36
N VAL A 8 32.98 5.50 13.40
CA VAL A 8 31.96 6.58 13.26
C VAL A 8 31.01 6.39 12.06
N CYS A 9 31.15 5.34 11.25
CA CYS A 9 30.35 5.18 10.03
C CYS A 9 29.18 4.21 10.13
N LEU A 10 28.63 3.95 11.32
CA LEU A 10 27.35 3.24 11.46
C LEU A 10 26.21 4.26 11.43
N SER A 11 26.01 4.88 10.27
CA SER A 11 24.88 5.79 10.02
C SER A 11 23.58 5.06 10.29
N LEU A 12 22.83 5.55 11.28
CA LEU A 12 21.50 5.08 11.65
C LEU A 12 20.63 5.01 10.40
N VAL A 13 20.23 3.80 9.99
CA VAL A 13 19.12 3.63 9.06
C VAL A 13 17.87 3.99 9.85
N ALA A 14 17.50 5.28 9.83
CA ALA A 14 16.23 5.73 10.37
C ALA A 14 15.10 5.11 9.53
N VAL A 15 14.58 3.97 9.98
CA VAL A 15 13.34 3.42 9.45
C VAL A 15 12.25 4.40 9.87
N GLN A 16 11.88 5.29 8.95
CA GLN A 16 10.78 6.22 9.17
C GLN A 16 9.52 5.38 9.37
N ALA A 17 9.04 5.31 10.63
CA ALA A 17 7.69 4.88 10.93
C ALA A 17 6.73 5.95 10.40
N HIS A 18 6.52 5.98 9.09
CA HIS A 18 5.58 6.89 8.47
C HIS A 18 4.20 6.56 9.01
N ALA A 19 3.63 7.48 9.78
CA ALA A 19 2.23 7.42 10.18
C ALA A 19 1.40 7.35 8.90
N ILE A 20 0.85 6.18 8.59
CA ILE A 20 0.09 5.98 7.36
C ILE A 20 -1.18 6.84 7.47
N SER A 21 -1.27 7.82 6.59
CA SER A 21 -2.40 8.75 6.57
C SER A 21 -3.67 8.05 6.12
N ARG A 22 -4.79 8.46 6.72
CA ARG A 22 -6.11 7.86 6.53
C ARG A 22 -7.01 8.88 5.86
N TYR A 23 -7.68 8.48 4.79
CA TYR A 23 -8.58 9.36 4.04
C TYR A 23 -9.90 8.68 3.73
N ASN A 24 -10.96 9.48 3.57
CA ASN A 24 -12.21 9.03 2.98
C ASN A 24 -12.23 9.42 1.49
N PRO A 25 -12.11 8.47 0.55
CA PRO A 25 -12.08 8.78 -0.87
C PRO A 25 -13.41 9.37 -1.36
N THR A 26 -14.54 9.12 -0.69
CA THR A 26 -15.84 9.68 -1.10
C THR A 26 -15.98 11.18 -0.84
N GLN A 27 -14.99 11.81 -0.18
CA GLN A 27 -14.91 13.24 0.06
C GLN A 27 -13.86 13.94 -0.82
N MET A 28 -13.26 13.22 -1.77
CA MET A 28 -12.22 13.73 -2.67
C MET A 28 -12.60 13.39 -4.12
N SER A 29 -12.22 14.24 -5.07
CA SER A 29 -12.27 13.87 -6.49
C SER A 29 -11.30 12.72 -6.79
N CYS A 30 -11.54 11.97 -7.86
CA CYS A 30 -10.68 10.86 -8.24
C CYS A 30 -9.21 11.30 -8.42
N ASP A 31 -8.97 12.43 -9.09
CA ASP A 31 -7.63 13.00 -9.26
C ASP A 31 -6.99 13.36 -7.90
N ARG A 32 -7.80 13.84 -6.95
CA ARG A 32 -7.32 14.15 -5.61
C ARG A 32 -7.00 12.88 -4.81
N VAL A 33 -7.75 11.81 -4.99
CA VAL A 33 -7.45 10.47 -4.42
C VAL A 33 -6.11 9.98 -4.96
N GLN A 34 -5.97 9.89 -6.28
CA GLN A 34 -4.75 9.40 -6.95
C GLN A 34 -3.53 10.21 -6.57
N SER A 35 -3.61 11.54 -6.67
CA SER A 35 -2.49 12.40 -6.30
C SER A 35 -2.12 12.31 -4.80
N THR A 36 -3.07 11.96 -3.91
CA THR A 36 -2.75 11.69 -2.51
C THR A 36 -1.92 10.42 -2.38
N VAL A 37 -2.34 9.34 -3.04
CA VAL A 37 -1.60 8.07 -3.09
C VAL A 37 -0.21 8.29 -3.68
N ASP A 38 -0.10 9.04 -4.78
CA ASP A 38 1.17 9.26 -5.48
C ASP A 38 2.18 10.07 -4.66
N ARG A 39 1.71 11.11 -3.96
CA ARG A 39 2.58 11.96 -3.14
C ARG A 39 3.05 11.25 -1.87
N GLN A 40 2.20 10.43 -1.26
CA GLN A 40 2.53 9.77 0.01
C GLN A 40 3.09 8.36 -0.17
N GLY A 41 2.96 7.80 -1.37
CA GLY A 41 3.42 6.45 -1.70
C GLY A 41 2.50 5.35 -1.19
N ALA A 42 2.01 5.45 0.06
CA ALA A 42 1.03 4.54 0.62
C ALA A 42 0.08 5.26 1.59
N VAL A 43 -1.22 4.99 1.47
CA VAL A 43 -2.28 5.56 2.32
C VAL A 43 -3.31 4.50 2.69
N ILE A 44 -4.10 4.75 3.73
CA ILE A 44 -5.32 3.98 3.97
C ILE A 44 -6.54 4.75 3.47
N LEU A 45 -7.37 4.09 2.66
CA LEU A 45 -8.70 4.62 2.33
C LEU A 45 -9.75 3.88 3.16
N ARG A 46 -10.65 4.65 3.79
CA ARG A 46 -11.80 4.16 4.53
C ARG A 46 -13.08 4.61 3.84
N TYR A 47 -13.88 3.67 3.37
CA TYR A 47 -15.17 3.95 2.72
C TYR A 47 -16.11 2.76 2.85
N THR A 48 -17.40 2.99 2.72
CA THR A 48 -18.38 1.91 2.67
C THR A 48 -18.46 1.37 1.24
N SER A 49 -18.35 0.05 1.09
CA SER A 49 -18.52 -0.62 -0.20
C SER A 49 -19.87 -0.27 -0.82
N PRO A 50 -19.93 0.32 -2.03
CA PRO A 50 -21.20 0.59 -2.70
C PRO A 50 -21.97 -0.69 -3.06
N ARG A 51 -21.30 -1.85 -3.11
CA ARG A 51 -21.89 -3.14 -3.48
C ARG A 51 -22.41 -3.91 -2.28
N SER A 52 -21.63 -3.96 -1.19
CA SER A 52 -21.93 -4.81 -0.03
C SER A 52 -22.38 -4.02 1.21
N GLY A 53 -22.26 -2.69 1.24
CA GLY A 53 -22.58 -1.88 2.41
C GLY A 53 -21.62 -2.04 3.59
N VAL A 54 -20.58 -2.87 3.45
CA VAL A 54 -19.59 -3.13 4.49
C VAL A 54 -18.54 -2.00 4.51
N PRO A 55 -18.13 -1.50 5.68
CA PRO A 55 -17.00 -0.56 5.78
C PRO A 55 -15.71 -1.27 5.36
N LEU A 56 -15.07 -0.73 4.33
CA LEU A 56 -13.77 -1.17 3.84
C LEU A 56 -12.67 -0.27 4.40
N TYR A 57 -11.55 -0.91 4.69
CA TYR A 57 -10.36 -0.29 5.22
C TYR A 57 -9.15 -1.01 4.62
N ASP A 58 -8.59 -0.45 3.54
CA ASP A 58 -7.50 -1.09 2.80
C ASP A 58 -6.36 -0.11 2.50
N ARG A 59 -5.17 -0.66 2.31
CA ARG A 59 -3.95 0.09 2.01
C ARG A 59 -3.76 0.22 0.50
N TYR A 60 -3.68 1.45 0.05
CA TYR A 60 -3.49 1.80 -1.35
C TYR A 60 -2.10 2.36 -1.57
N VAL A 61 -1.47 1.97 -2.66
CA VAL A 61 -0.06 2.22 -2.94
C VAL A 61 0.14 2.83 -4.33
N ARG A 62 1.19 3.64 -4.47
CA ARG A 62 1.61 4.21 -5.75
C ARG A 62 2.17 3.14 -6.68
N ASP A 63 3.10 2.33 -6.16
CA ASP A 63 3.85 1.36 -6.95
C ASP A 63 4.30 0.16 -6.11
N SER A 64 4.80 -0.89 -6.78
CA SER A 64 5.16 -2.16 -6.14
C SER A 64 6.25 -2.05 -5.06
N ARG A 65 7.04 -0.96 -5.03
CA ARG A 65 8.06 -0.76 -3.97
C ARG A 65 7.43 -0.50 -2.60
N PHE A 66 6.16 -0.11 -2.58
CA PHE A 66 5.39 0.05 -1.35
C PHE A 66 4.64 -1.23 -0.95
N CYS A 67 4.66 -2.28 -1.77
CA CYS A 67 4.10 -3.57 -1.39
C CYS A 67 5.07 -4.35 -0.49
N PRO A 68 4.55 -5.08 0.51
CA PRO A 68 5.35 -6.05 1.25
C PRO A 68 6.03 -7.07 0.34
N ASN A 69 7.11 -7.66 0.83
CA ASN A 69 7.79 -8.75 0.13
C ASN A 69 6.80 -9.88 -0.20
N GLY A 70 6.88 -10.42 -1.43
CA GLY A 70 5.97 -11.47 -1.91
C GLY A 70 4.60 -10.96 -2.37
N GLN A 71 4.34 -9.65 -2.32
CA GLN A 71 3.13 -9.04 -2.87
C GLN A 71 3.42 -8.23 -4.13
N ILE A 72 2.41 -8.13 -4.98
CA ILE A 72 2.42 -7.34 -6.22
C ILE A 72 1.34 -6.27 -6.20
N ARG A 73 1.59 -5.17 -6.92
CA ARG A 73 0.59 -4.11 -7.13
C ARG A 73 -0.58 -4.66 -7.94
N ASN A 74 -1.80 -4.45 -7.47
CA ASN A 74 -3.03 -4.89 -8.09
C ASN A 74 -3.98 -3.72 -8.28
N GLN A 75 -4.51 -3.55 -9.49
CA GLN A 75 -5.45 -2.48 -9.78
C GLN A 75 -6.82 -2.81 -9.17
N VAL A 76 -7.38 -1.84 -8.47
CA VAL A 76 -8.71 -1.91 -7.87
C VAL A 76 -9.41 -0.57 -8.06
N PHE A 77 -10.70 -0.54 -7.73
CA PHE A 77 -11.52 0.66 -7.91
C PHE A 77 -12.19 1.05 -6.60
N VAL A 78 -12.13 2.35 -6.30
CA VAL A 78 -12.76 2.95 -5.13
C VAL A 78 -13.79 3.99 -5.56
N PRO A 79 -14.85 4.22 -4.77
CA PRO A 79 -15.72 5.36 -4.98
C PRO A 79 -14.99 6.65 -4.62
N SER A 80 -15.21 7.70 -5.41
CA SER A 80 -14.78 9.06 -5.15
C SER A 80 -15.98 10.02 -5.24
N ALA A 81 -15.80 11.29 -4.91
CA ALA A 81 -16.88 12.28 -4.89
C ALA A 81 -17.50 12.52 -6.27
N ASP A 82 -16.70 12.40 -7.34
CA ASP A 82 -17.06 12.69 -8.73
C ASP A 82 -17.22 11.41 -9.57
N ILE A 83 -16.48 10.34 -9.28
CA ILE A 83 -16.50 9.09 -10.05
C ILE A 83 -16.69 7.88 -9.13
N LYS A 84 -17.62 6.97 -9.49
CA LYS A 84 -17.93 5.77 -8.68
C LYS A 84 -16.86 4.67 -8.73
N SER A 85 -15.95 4.73 -9.71
CA SER A 85 -14.95 3.70 -10.01
C SER A 85 -13.59 4.32 -10.31
N CYS A 86 -13.04 5.07 -9.35
CA CYS A 86 -11.72 5.67 -9.47
C CYS A 86 -10.61 4.61 -9.40
N PRO A 87 -9.70 4.51 -10.39
CA PRO A 87 -8.66 3.51 -10.39
C PRO A 87 -7.56 3.87 -9.40
N VAL A 88 -7.21 2.91 -8.55
CA VAL A 88 -6.12 2.96 -7.57
C VAL A 88 -5.48 1.57 -7.48
N TYR A 89 -4.47 1.41 -6.65
CA TYR A 89 -3.80 0.12 -6.49
C TYR A 89 -3.69 -0.29 -5.04
N ASN A 90 -3.95 -1.55 -4.75
CA ASN A 90 -3.61 -2.19 -3.49
C ASN A 90 -2.52 -3.24 -3.72
N CYS A 91 -2.07 -3.89 -2.65
CA CYS A 91 -1.13 -5.00 -2.74
C CYS A 91 -1.89 -6.32 -2.58
N LYS A 92 -1.56 -7.30 -3.41
CA LYS A 92 -2.05 -8.67 -3.29
C LYS A 92 -0.90 -9.66 -3.29
N GLU A 93 -1.09 -10.83 -2.70
CA GLU A 93 -0.12 -11.92 -2.80
C GLU A 93 0.18 -12.23 -4.27
N GLN A 94 1.47 -12.42 -4.58
CA GLN A 94 1.86 -12.99 -5.84
C GLN A 94 1.38 -14.45 -5.89
N GLU A 95 0.61 -14.82 -6.90
CA GLU A 95 0.08 -16.18 -7.09
C GLU A 95 1.20 -17.18 -7.46
N ARG A 96 2.23 -17.33 -6.62
CA ARG A 96 3.28 -18.36 -6.78
C ARG A 96 2.94 -19.69 -6.10
N ASP A 97 1.98 -19.72 -5.17
CA ASP A 97 1.81 -20.84 -4.23
C ASP A 97 0.39 -21.42 -4.14
N ARG A 98 -0.39 -21.37 -5.23
CA ARG A 98 -1.72 -22.05 -5.27
C ARG A 98 -1.87 -23.06 -6.40
N ARG A 99 -0.78 -23.35 -7.14
CA ARG A 99 -0.82 -24.33 -8.23
C ARG A 99 -0.85 -25.78 -7.72
N PHE A 100 -0.42 -26.05 -6.48
CA PHE A 100 -0.38 -27.41 -5.94
C PHE A 100 -0.79 -27.50 -4.46
N PRO A 101 -2.09 -27.50 -4.13
CA PRO A 101 -2.57 -27.71 -2.76
C PRO A 101 -2.26 -29.10 -2.15
N TRP A 102 -1.70 -30.04 -2.93
CA TRP A 102 -1.58 -31.46 -2.57
C TRP A 102 -0.14 -32.01 -2.62
N LEU A 103 0.89 -31.16 -2.71
CA LEU A 103 2.30 -31.60 -2.87
C LEU A 103 3.17 -31.37 -1.63
N LEU A 104 2.58 -31.02 -0.47
CA LEU A 104 3.30 -30.80 0.78
C LEU A 104 2.81 -31.71 1.92
N ASP A 105 2.23 -32.87 1.57
CA ASP A 105 1.95 -33.96 2.49
C ASP A 105 2.97 -35.09 2.26
N ASP A 106 4.24 -34.86 2.63
CA ASP A 106 5.26 -35.90 2.83
C ASP A 106 6.16 -35.52 4.02
#